data_AF-A0A0Q8V0G2-F1
#
_entry.id   AF-A0A0Q8V0G2-F1
#
_cell.length_a   1.000
_cell.length_b   1.000
_cell.length_c   1.000
_cell.angle_alpha   90.00
_cell.angle_beta   90.00
_cell.angle_gamma   90.00
#
_symmetry.space_group_name_H-M   'P 1'
#
loop_
_entity.id
_entity.type
_entity.pdbx_description
1 polymer ?
#
loop_
_entity_poly.entity_id
_entity_poly.type
_entity_poly.pdbx_seq_one_letter_code
_entity_poly.pdbx_strand_id
1 'polypeptide(L)'
;MLFACSALALVAVIALAVQGAPVFSGMRWVPPAATQQPLPQNLTGQTDSASPAPHELHQAGRFDISWFVVAAAVLVLVVVAALIWRAVRRRLQLPERDVLPILPDALGDAVPEQEPTPEPVQVRRGLDLAHDRLRERREPRDAIERAWLGLEEAATDSGMRRLPAETPGEFTARVVVRAATDRAAADSLLALYLRARFSDAPVTAADVYRAREAVDALRESWTAEPRSAAADSGGAGR
;
A
#
# COMPACT_ATOMS: atom_id res chain seq x y z
N MET A 1 15.90 0.95 3.60
CA MET A 1 16.60 1.21 4.88
C MET A 1 17.39 2.52 4.87
N LEU A 2 18.17 2.84 3.83
CA LEU A 2 18.91 4.12 3.68
C LEU A 2 18.04 5.38 3.84
N PHE A 3 16.82 5.39 3.26
CA PHE A 3 15.89 6.52 3.41
C PHE A 3 15.39 6.74 4.85
N ALA A 4 15.28 5.68 5.65
CA ALA A 4 14.85 5.78 7.05
C ALA A 4 15.94 6.41 7.93
N CYS A 5 17.20 6.04 7.69
CA CYS A 5 18.35 6.65 8.38
C CYS A 5 18.51 8.13 8.00
N SER A 6 18.31 8.47 6.72
CA SER A 6 18.36 9.85 6.24
C SER A 6 17.27 10.72 6.86
N ALA A 7 16.04 10.20 7.02
CA ALA A 7 14.95 10.92 7.65
C ALA A 7 15.20 11.15 9.15
N LEU A 8 15.73 10.14 9.85
CA LEU A 8 16.00 10.21 11.28
C LEU A 8 17.17 11.16 11.59
N ALA A 9 18.20 11.17 10.75
CA ALA A 9 19.31 12.11 10.83
C ALA A 9 18.84 13.56 10.58
N LEU A 10 17.96 13.78 9.60
CA LEU A 10 17.40 15.11 9.33
C LEU A 10 16.57 15.63 10.50
N VAL A 11 15.75 14.77 11.12
CA VAL A 11 14.96 15.11 12.31
C VAL A 11 15.86 15.45 13.50
N ALA A 12 16.94 14.69 13.72
CA ALA A 12 17.90 14.97 14.78
C ALA A 12 18.59 16.33 14.59
N VAL A 13 19.02 16.65 13.37
CA VAL A 13 19.65 17.95 13.05
C VAL A 13 18.69 19.11 13.26
N ILE A 14 17.42 18.97 12.87
CA ILE A 14 16.39 19.99 13.10
C ILE A 14 16.13 20.16 14.60
N ALA A 15 16.07 19.06 15.37
CA ALA A 15 15.86 19.12 16.81
C ALA A 15 17.01 19.85 17.54
N LEU A 16 18.26 19.58 17.14
CA LEU A 16 19.45 20.25 17.66
C LEU A 16 19.48 21.74 17.29
N ALA A 17 19.02 22.11 16.09
CA ALA A 17 18.93 23.50 15.66
C ALA A 17 17.84 24.31 16.41
N VAL A 18 16.75 23.65 16.80
CA VAL A 18 15.61 24.28 17.49
C VAL A 18 15.87 24.48 18.99
N GLN A 19 16.78 23.71 19.60
CA GLN A 19 17.03 23.80 21.05
C GLN A 19 17.65 25.12 21.53
N GLY A 20 18.17 25.97 20.64
CA GLY A 20 18.63 27.33 20.96
C GLY A 20 19.85 27.38 21.89
N ALA A 21 20.86 28.17 21.54
CA ALA A 21 22.07 28.29 22.37
C ALA A 21 21.70 28.78 23.79
N PRO A 22 22.20 28.13 24.87
CA PRO A 22 21.86 28.54 26.23
C PRO A 22 22.47 29.91 26.54
N VAL A 23 21.62 30.93 26.71
CA VAL A 23 22.02 32.27 27.17
C VAL A 23 22.18 32.27 28.68
N PHE A 24 23.43 32.31 29.12
CA PHE A 24 23.81 32.49 30.53
C PHE A 24 23.53 33.95 30.94
N SER A 25 22.48 34.21 31.71
CA SER A 25 22.30 35.50 32.38
C SER A 25 23.13 35.53 33.67
N GLY A 26 24.10 36.44 33.75
CA GLY A 26 25.01 36.57 34.89
C GLY A 26 24.30 36.89 36.23
N MET A 27 25.02 36.63 37.33
CA MET A 27 24.55 36.75 38.72
C MET A 27 24.05 38.18 39.03
N ARG A 28 22.74 38.35 39.27
CA ARG A 28 22.13 39.64 39.65
C ARG A 28 22.17 39.80 41.17
N TRP A 29 23.09 40.63 41.67
CA TRP A 29 23.15 41.01 43.08
C TRP A 29 22.08 42.09 43.38
N VAL A 30 21.21 41.82 44.35
CA VAL A 30 20.20 42.77 44.83
C VAL A 30 20.62 43.18 46.25
N PRO A 31 21.00 44.45 46.49
CA PRO A 31 21.32 44.89 47.85
C PRO A 31 20.05 44.86 48.72
N PRO A 32 20.15 44.49 50.01
CA PRO A 32 18.99 44.46 50.90
C PRO A 32 18.43 45.88 51.09
N ALA A 33 17.12 46.01 50.90
CA ALA A 33 16.40 47.26 51.10
C ALA A 33 16.57 47.76 52.55
N ALA A 34 17.06 48.98 52.73
CA ALA A 34 17.00 49.66 54.00
C ALA A 34 15.52 49.88 54.38
N THR A 35 15.12 49.40 55.56
CA THR A 35 13.77 49.54 56.10
C THR A 35 13.46 51.01 56.34
N GLN A 36 12.67 51.65 55.47
CA GLN A 36 12.12 52.99 55.74
C GLN A 36 10.83 52.85 56.57
N GLN A 37 10.84 53.37 57.80
CA GLN A 37 9.65 53.51 58.65
C GLN A 37 8.67 54.53 58.04
N PRO A 38 7.35 54.26 57.99
CA PRO A 38 6.37 55.26 57.56
C PRO A 38 6.09 56.28 58.68
N LEU A 39 6.30 57.57 58.41
CA LEU A 39 5.78 58.69 59.23
C LEU A 39 4.47 59.22 58.60
N PRO A 40 3.52 59.76 59.38
CA PRO A 40 2.13 59.91 58.97
C PRO A 40 1.90 61.07 58.00
N GLN A 41 0.93 60.84 57.11
CA GLN A 41 0.45 61.76 56.08
C GLN A 41 -0.22 62.99 56.70
N ASN A 42 0.38 64.16 56.52
CA ASN A 42 -0.31 65.43 56.67
C ASN A 42 -0.60 66.03 55.29
N LEU A 43 -1.90 66.23 55.04
CA LEU A 43 -2.50 66.84 53.87
C LEU A 43 -2.19 68.33 53.82
N THR A 44 -1.63 68.85 52.72
CA THR A 44 -1.77 70.25 52.29
C THR A 44 -1.32 70.43 50.84
N GLY A 45 -2.16 71.07 50.02
CA GLY A 45 -1.75 72.08 49.03
C GLY A 45 -1.09 71.65 47.72
N GLN A 46 -1.91 71.42 46.69
CA GLN A 46 -1.83 71.99 45.33
C GLN A 46 -0.46 72.33 44.66
N THR A 47 -0.30 71.69 43.48
CA THR A 47 0.22 72.17 42.16
C THR A 47 1.68 71.85 41.74
N ASP A 48 1.73 71.40 40.48
CA ASP A 48 2.79 71.44 39.47
C ASP A 48 3.70 70.21 39.21
N SER A 49 3.47 69.67 38.01
CA SER A 49 4.45 69.19 37.04
C SER A 49 5.43 68.07 37.42
N ALA A 50 5.15 66.86 36.90
CA ALA A 50 6.19 65.89 36.57
C ALA A 50 5.81 65.08 35.32
N SER A 51 6.61 65.32 34.27
CA SER A 51 7.02 64.48 33.12
C SER A 51 6.23 63.19 32.79
N PRO A 52 5.92 62.94 31.50
CA PRO A 52 5.27 61.69 31.09
C PRO A 52 6.22 60.52 31.33
N ALA A 53 5.71 59.47 32.00
CA ALA A 53 6.38 58.19 32.01
C ALA A 53 6.57 57.72 30.54
N PRO A 54 7.75 57.22 30.14
CA PRO A 54 7.87 56.57 28.85
C PRO A 54 6.97 55.35 28.89
N HIS A 55 5.86 55.40 28.15
CA HIS A 55 5.17 54.17 27.77
C HIS A 55 6.17 53.35 26.96
N GLU A 56 6.74 52.33 27.59
CA GLU A 56 7.46 51.22 26.95
C GLU A 56 6.51 50.57 25.93
N LEU A 57 6.45 51.16 24.75
CA LEU A 57 5.86 50.60 23.54
C LEU A 57 6.80 49.50 23.04
N HIS A 58 6.89 48.38 23.77
CA HIS A 58 7.57 47.17 23.30
C HIS A 58 6.71 45.91 23.41
N GLN A 59 5.40 46.06 23.53
CA GLN A 59 4.46 44.96 23.28
C GLN A 59 4.06 44.93 21.80
N ALA A 60 5.05 44.91 20.90
CA ALA A 60 4.85 44.33 19.59
C ALA A 60 4.45 42.88 19.85
N GLY A 61 3.19 42.53 19.56
CA GLY A 61 2.62 41.22 19.84
C GLY A 61 3.62 40.14 19.43
N ARG A 62 4.17 39.44 20.43
CA ARG A 62 4.86 38.17 20.21
C ARG A 62 3.80 37.25 19.63
N PHE A 63 3.67 37.23 18.31
CA PHE A 63 2.94 36.20 17.62
C PHE A 63 3.57 34.90 18.07
N ASP A 64 2.79 34.10 18.79
CA ASP A 64 3.26 32.88 19.39
C ASP A 64 3.48 31.84 18.27
N ILE A 65 4.63 31.94 17.61
CA ILE A 65 5.09 31.05 16.55
C ILE A 65 5.14 29.60 17.05
N SER A 66 5.20 29.40 18.37
CA SER A 66 5.12 28.08 19.01
C SER A 66 3.92 27.27 18.53
N TRP A 67 2.75 27.89 18.41
CA TRP A 67 1.54 27.18 17.96
C TRP A 67 1.65 26.72 16.50
N PHE A 68 2.25 27.53 15.61
CA PHE A 68 2.45 27.17 14.21
C PHE A 68 3.46 26.04 14.06
N VAL A 69 4.51 26.06 14.89
CA VAL A 69 5.50 24.97 14.95
C VAL A 69 4.85 23.68 15.42
N VAL A 70 4.01 23.73 16.45
CA VAL A 70 3.24 22.56 16.92
C VAL A 70 2.29 22.06 15.84
N ALA A 71 1.54 22.94 15.18
CA ALA A 71 0.63 22.57 14.10
C ALA A 71 1.35 21.92 12.91
N ALA A 72 2.50 22.48 12.50
CA ALA A 72 3.33 21.92 11.45
C ALA A 72 3.89 20.53 11.84
N ALA A 73 4.34 20.35 13.08
CA ALA A 73 4.82 19.06 13.58
C ALA A 73 3.72 18.00 13.57
N VAL A 74 2.51 18.35 14.01
CA VAL A 74 1.34 17.45 13.96
C VAL A 74 0.99 17.08 12.51
N LEU A 75 0.99 18.05 11.60
CA LEU A 75 0.72 17.80 10.17
C LEU A 75 1.74 16.82 9.57
N VAL A 76 3.04 17.02 9.83
CA VAL A 76 4.11 16.12 9.38
C VAL A 76 3.89 14.72 9.93
N LEU A 77 3.55 14.58 11.22
CA LEU A 77 3.29 13.30 11.87
C LEU A 77 2.10 12.58 11.23
N VAL A 78 1.02 13.29 10.92
CA VAL A 78 -0.16 12.75 10.21
C VAL A 78 0.21 12.27 8.80
N VAL A 79 1.00 13.05 8.06
CA VAL A 79 1.44 12.67 6.71
C VAL A 79 2.33 11.43 6.76
N VAL A 80 3.28 11.37 7.69
CA VAL A 80 4.14 10.20 7.90
C VAL A 80 3.31 8.98 8.29
N ALA A 81 2.36 9.12 9.22
CA ALA A 81 1.46 8.04 9.62
C ALA A 81 0.61 7.56 8.44
N ALA A 82 0.10 8.46 7.59
CA ALA A 82 -0.66 8.11 6.40
C ALA A 82 0.20 7.42 5.33
N LEU A 83 1.45 7.83 5.15
CA LEU A 83 2.40 7.19 4.24
C LEU A 83 2.83 5.80 4.74
N ILE A 84 3.09 5.67 6.05
CA ILE A 84 3.34 4.37 6.69
C ILE A 84 2.11 3.50 6.55
N TRP A 85 0.91 3.98 6.89
CA TRP A 85 -0.33 3.25 6.71
C TRP A 85 -0.51 2.81 5.26
N ARG A 86 -0.24 3.68 4.28
CA ARG A 86 -0.34 3.34 2.85
C ARG A 86 0.71 2.32 2.44
N ALA A 87 1.95 2.42 2.93
CA ALA A 87 3.03 1.48 2.63
C ALA A 87 2.80 0.12 3.30
N VAL A 88 2.35 0.12 4.55
CA VAL A 88 1.93 -1.04 5.35
C VAL A 88 0.73 -1.66 4.67
N ARG A 89 -0.31 -0.92 4.28
CA ARG A 89 -1.45 -1.45 3.54
C ARG A 89 -1.05 -1.99 2.17
N ARG A 90 -0.09 -1.37 1.47
CA ARG A 90 0.49 -1.93 0.23
C ARG A 90 1.28 -3.21 0.47
N ARG A 91 1.99 -3.31 1.60
CA ARG A 91 2.75 -4.51 2.02
C ARG A 91 1.88 -5.63 2.59
N LEU A 92 0.78 -5.31 3.27
CA LEU A 92 -0.25 -6.25 3.73
C LEU A 92 -1.27 -6.60 2.64
N GLN A 93 -1.31 -5.84 1.54
CA GLN A 93 -2.03 -6.21 0.31
C GLN A 93 -1.11 -6.87 -0.73
N LEU A 94 0.19 -7.04 -0.42
CA LEU A 94 1.04 -8.03 -1.06
C LEU A 94 0.79 -9.38 -0.34
N PRO A 95 0.64 -10.48 -1.08
CA PRO A 95 -0.36 -11.49 -0.79
C PRO A 95 0.16 -12.59 0.13
N GLU A 96 -0.31 -12.60 1.37
CA GLU A 96 -0.11 -13.71 2.31
C GLU A 96 -1.14 -13.63 3.44
N ARG A 97 -2.39 -13.37 3.08
CA ARG A 97 -3.49 -13.56 4.01
C ARG A 97 -3.96 -14.99 3.87
N ASP A 98 -3.18 -15.95 4.38
CA ASP A 98 -3.51 -17.38 4.47
C ASP A 98 -4.59 -17.78 3.46
N VAL A 99 -4.25 -17.67 2.18
CA VAL A 99 -5.15 -18.10 1.13
C VAL A 99 -4.99 -19.60 1.17
N LEU A 100 -5.91 -20.27 1.88
CA LEU A 100 -6.14 -21.69 1.63
C LEU A 100 -6.24 -21.80 0.10
N PRO A 101 -5.38 -22.60 -0.57
CA PRO A 101 -5.44 -22.76 -2.01
C PRO A 101 -6.90 -22.96 -2.42
N ILE A 102 -7.48 -22.00 -3.16
CA ILE A 102 -8.89 -22.09 -3.57
C ILE A 102 -9.02 -23.28 -4.52
N LEU A 103 -7.97 -23.52 -5.32
CA LEU A 103 -7.76 -24.78 -5.98
C LEU A 103 -7.22 -25.81 -4.96
N PRO A 104 -7.89 -26.95 -4.74
CA PRO A 104 -7.35 -27.98 -3.87
C PRO A 104 -5.97 -28.45 -4.36
N ASP A 105 -4.97 -28.49 -3.47
CA ASP A 105 -3.61 -28.98 -3.76
C ASP A 105 -3.61 -30.41 -4.36
N ALA A 106 -4.64 -31.20 -4.04
CA ALA A 106 -4.86 -32.53 -4.58
C ALA A 106 -5.07 -32.57 -6.11
N LEU A 107 -5.33 -31.44 -6.78
CA LEU A 107 -5.39 -31.38 -8.25
C LEU A 107 -4.00 -31.40 -8.91
N GLY A 108 -2.93 -31.21 -8.13
CA GLY A 108 -1.54 -31.43 -8.57
C GLY A 108 -1.06 -32.87 -8.39
N ASP A 109 -1.50 -33.54 -7.32
CA ASP A 109 -0.99 -34.87 -6.92
C ASP A 109 -1.93 -36.05 -7.28
N ALA A 110 -3.21 -35.80 -7.55
CA ALA A 110 -4.17 -36.83 -7.97
C ALA A 110 -4.54 -36.70 -9.47
N VAL A 111 -3.56 -36.40 -10.31
CA VAL A 111 -3.73 -36.45 -11.77
C VAL A 111 -3.64 -37.92 -12.20
N PRO A 112 -4.72 -38.55 -12.67
CA PRO A 112 -4.56 -39.82 -13.38
C PRO A 112 -3.63 -39.56 -14.57
N GLU A 113 -2.55 -40.33 -14.70
CA GLU A 113 -1.45 -40.20 -15.69
C GLU A 113 -1.89 -40.07 -17.18
N GLN A 114 -3.19 -40.09 -17.47
CA GLN A 114 -3.78 -40.19 -18.81
C GLN A 114 -4.68 -39.01 -19.19
N GLU A 115 -4.76 -37.92 -18.40
CA GLU A 115 -5.48 -36.73 -18.84
C GLU A 115 -4.73 -35.98 -19.96
N PRO A 116 -5.43 -35.60 -21.06
CA PRO A 116 -4.82 -34.86 -22.16
C PRO A 116 -4.23 -33.54 -21.66
N THR A 117 -3.04 -33.19 -22.17
CA THR A 117 -2.47 -31.85 -21.96
C THR A 117 -3.38 -30.85 -22.68
N PRO A 118 -3.78 -29.73 -22.05
CA PRO A 118 -4.68 -28.76 -22.67
C PRO A 118 -4.11 -28.25 -23.99
N GLU A 119 -4.95 -28.12 -25.01
CA GLU A 119 -4.59 -27.55 -26.32
C GLU A 119 -4.01 -26.14 -26.12
N PRO A 120 -2.69 -25.94 -26.33
CA PRO A 120 -2.00 -24.71 -25.95
C PRO A 120 -2.61 -23.46 -26.62
N VAL A 121 -3.06 -23.59 -27.86
CA VAL A 121 -3.58 -22.48 -28.67
C VAL A 121 -4.85 -21.87 -28.04
N GLN A 122 -5.68 -22.69 -27.43
CA GLN A 122 -7.01 -22.29 -26.99
C GLN A 122 -6.97 -21.52 -25.67
N VAL A 123 -6.18 -22.01 -24.71
CA VAL A 123 -5.97 -21.34 -23.43
C VAL A 123 -5.29 -19.99 -23.62
N ARG A 124 -4.27 -19.90 -24.51
CA ARG A 124 -3.64 -18.62 -24.87
C ARG A 124 -4.66 -17.63 -25.45
N ARG A 125 -5.48 -18.07 -26.39
CA ARG A 125 -6.53 -17.23 -26.97
C ARG A 125 -7.49 -16.72 -25.89
N GLY A 126 -7.86 -17.57 -24.93
CA GLY A 126 -8.66 -17.19 -23.78
C GLY A 126 -8.00 -16.10 -22.94
N LEU A 127 -6.71 -16.25 -22.61
CA LEU A 127 -5.95 -15.27 -21.84
C LEU A 127 -5.79 -13.93 -22.57
N ASP A 128 -5.53 -13.93 -23.88
CA ASP A 128 -5.45 -12.71 -24.68
C ASP A 128 -6.80 -11.98 -24.72
N LEU A 129 -7.90 -12.72 -24.93
CA LEU A 129 -9.25 -12.15 -24.89
C LEU A 129 -9.62 -11.61 -23.50
N ALA A 130 -9.22 -12.30 -22.43
CA ALA A 130 -9.43 -11.84 -21.06
C ALA A 130 -8.67 -10.53 -20.79
N HIS A 131 -7.41 -10.44 -21.23
CA HIS A 131 -6.62 -9.22 -21.14
C HIS A 131 -7.29 -8.06 -21.88
N ASP A 132 -7.77 -8.29 -23.10
CA ASP A 132 -8.43 -7.25 -23.89
C ASP A 132 -9.74 -6.77 -23.24
N ARG A 133 -10.57 -7.70 -22.75
CA ARG A 133 -11.83 -7.37 -22.04
C ARG A 133 -11.59 -6.52 -20.80
N LEU A 134 -10.53 -6.79 -20.04
CA LEU A 134 -10.20 -6.02 -18.83
C LEU A 134 -9.71 -4.58 -19.15
N ARG A 135 -9.38 -4.27 -20.40
CA ARG A 135 -8.97 -2.92 -20.83
C ARG A 135 -10.15 -2.07 -21.30
N GLU A 136 -11.28 -2.70 -21.59
CA GLU A 136 -12.48 -1.98 -21.99
C GLU A 136 -13.03 -1.13 -20.83
N ARG A 137 -13.58 0.05 -21.15
CA ARG A 137 -14.22 0.90 -20.15
C ARG A 137 -15.58 0.32 -19.76
N ARG A 138 -15.62 -0.39 -18.63
CA ARG A 138 -16.82 -1.03 -18.08
C ARG A 138 -16.88 -0.86 -16.56
N GLU A 139 -18.01 -1.23 -15.98
CA GLU A 139 -18.14 -1.34 -14.54
C GLU A 139 -17.17 -2.43 -14.02
N PRO A 140 -16.44 -2.21 -12.90
CA PRO A 140 -15.39 -3.11 -12.45
C PRO A 140 -15.78 -4.57 -12.25
N ARG A 141 -16.96 -4.84 -11.67
CA ARG A 141 -17.46 -6.20 -11.46
C ARG A 141 -17.71 -6.89 -12.80
N ASP A 142 -18.43 -6.23 -13.70
CA ASP A 142 -18.73 -6.75 -15.03
C ASP A 142 -17.46 -7.03 -15.87
N ALA A 143 -16.44 -6.17 -15.76
CA ALA A 143 -15.17 -6.38 -16.45
C ALA A 143 -14.48 -7.69 -16.02
N ILE A 144 -14.45 -7.96 -14.71
CA ILE A 144 -13.83 -9.17 -14.15
C ILE A 144 -14.66 -10.40 -14.50
N GLU A 145 -15.99 -10.35 -14.35
CA GLU A 145 -16.88 -11.46 -14.69
C GLU A 145 -16.74 -11.88 -16.16
N ARG A 146 -16.74 -10.91 -17.09
CA ARG A 146 -16.62 -11.21 -18.52
C ARG A 146 -15.25 -11.69 -18.94
N ALA A 147 -14.19 -11.21 -18.30
CA ALA A 147 -12.85 -11.73 -18.51
C ALA A 147 -12.78 -13.21 -18.10
N TRP A 148 -13.34 -13.55 -16.93
CA TRP A 148 -13.40 -14.93 -16.46
C TRP A 148 -14.27 -15.83 -17.34
N LEU A 149 -15.47 -15.39 -17.73
CA LEU A 149 -16.34 -16.16 -18.62
C LEU A 149 -15.66 -16.49 -19.96
N GLY A 150 -14.87 -15.55 -20.50
CA GLY A 150 -14.07 -15.81 -21.69
C GLY A 150 -12.97 -16.87 -21.50
N LEU A 151 -12.44 -17.01 -20.28
CA LEU A 151 -11.52 -18.10 -19.93
C LEU A 151 -12.26 -19.42 -19.77
N GLU A 152 -13.47 -19.44 -19.21
CA GLU A 152 -14.28 -20.66 -19.10
C GLU A 152 -14.65 -21.23 -20.47
N GLU A 153 -15.00 -20.35 -21.42
CA GLU A 153 -15.23 -20.72 -22.83
C GLU A 153 -13.97 -21.35 -23.44
N ALA A 154 -12.82 -20.67 -23.33
CA ALA A 154 -11.54 -21.18 -23.84
C ALA A 154 -11.09 -22.49 -23.16
N ALA A 155 -11.39 -22.65 -21.87
CA ALA A 155 -11.10 -23.87 -21.13
C ALA A 155 -11.98 -25.03 -21.60
N THR A 156 -13.26 -24.76 -21.90
CA THR A 156 -14.18 -25.76 -22.45
C THR A 156 -13.73 -26.23 -23.83
N ASP A 157 -13.24 -25.30 -24.66
CA ASP A 157 -12.78 -25.62 -26.00
C ASP A 157 -11.40 -26.35 -25.99
N SER A 158 -10.63 -26.26 -24.90
CA SER A 158 -9.24 -26.80 -24.76
C SER A 158 -9.08 -28.32 -24.90
N GLY A 159 -10.18 -29.06 -25.02
CA GLY A 159 -10.19 -30.53 -25.13
C GLY A 159 -10.06 -31.27 -23.80
N MET A 160 -9.89 -30.55 -22.69
CA MET A 160 -9.91 -31.14 -21.34
C MET A 160 -11.33 -31.48 -20.91
N ARG A 161 -11.47 -32.53 -20.08
CA ARG A 161 -12.76 -32.94 -19.53
C ARG A 161 -12.86 -32.54 -18.07
N ARG A 162 -14.04 -32.03 -17.70
CA ARG A 162 -14.39 -31.73 -16.33
C ARG A 162 -14.55 -33.02 -15.51
N LEU A 163 -14.09 -33.01 -14.26
CA LEU A 163 -14.32 -34.11 -13.33
C LEU A 163 -15.81 -34.17 -12.92
N PRO A 164 -16.35 -35.33 -12.51
CA PRO A 164 -17.78 -35.48 -12.23
C PRO A 164 -18.36 -34.50 -11.20
N ALA A 165 -17.57 -34.10 -10.19
CA ALA A 165 -17.98 -33.19 -9.11
C ALA A 165 -17.34 -31.79 -9.23
N GLU A 166 -16.56 -31.53 -10.28
CA GLU A 166 -15.83 -30.27 -10.44
C GLU A 166 -16.75 -29.18 -10.99
N THR A 167 -16.67 -27.99 -10.39
CA THR A 167 -17.40 -26.81 -10.83
C THR A 167 -16.75 -26.17 -12.07
N PRO A 168 -17.48 -25.36 -12.86
CA PRO A 168 -16.90 -24.67 -14.02
C PRO A 168 -15.68 -23.79 -13.68
N GLY A 169 -15.72 -23.11 -12.52
CA GLY A 169 -14.62 -22.26 -12.06
C GLY A 169 -13.38 -23.08 -11.69
N GLU A 170 -13.55 -24.19 -10.96
CA GLU A 170 -12.45 -25.11 -10.63
C GLU A 170 -11.84 -25.73 -11.89
N PHE A 171 -12.68 -26.15 -12.85
CA PHE A 171 -12.22 -26.67 -14.13
C PHE A 171 -11.38 -25.66 -14.90
N THR A 172 -11.88 -24.44 -15.03
CA THR A 172 -11.18 -23.36 -15.73
C THR A 172 -9.86 -23.03 -15.06
N ALA A 173 -9.85 -22.96 -13.73
CA ALA A 173 -8.63 -22.73 -12.97
C ALA A 173 -7.62 -23.88 -13.13
N ARG A 174 -8.07 -25.14 -13.09
CA ARG A 174 -7.25 -26.33 -13.36
C ARG A 174 -6.64 -26.27 -14.77
N VAL A 175 -7.44 -25.92 -15.78
CA VAL A 175 -6.97 -25.76 -17.16
C VAL A 175 -5.91 -24.67 -17.27
N VAL A 176 -6.17 -23.53 -16.65
CA VAL A 176 -5.24 -22.39 -16.63
C VAL A 176 -3.94 -22.74 -15.90
N VAL A 177 -3.97 -23.41 -14.75
CA VAL A 177 -2.77 -23.84 -14.00
C VAL A 177 -2.01 -24.97 -14.72
N ARG A 178 -2.71 -25.86 -15.41
CA ARG A 178 -2.08 -26.92 -16.21
C ARG A 178 -1.35 -26.34 -17.42
N ALA A 179 -1.93 -25.29 -18.02
CA ALA A 179 -1.35 -24.62 -19.17
C ALA A 179 -0.26 -23.61 -18.79
N ALA A 180 -0.47 -22.82 -17.73
CA ALA A 180 0.39 -21.75 -17.25
C ALA A 180 0.94 -22.09 -15.86
N THR A 181 2.25 -21.97 -15.69
CA THR A 181 2.97 -22.42 -14.48
C THR A 181 2.78 -21.51 -13.26
N ASP A 182 2.12 -20.35 -13.40
CA ASP A 182 1.88 -19.42 -12.30
C ASP A 182 0.55 -19.70 -11.57
N ARG A 183 0.61 -20.64 -10.61
CA ARG A 183 -0.54 -20.97 -9.75
C ARG A 183 -1.04 -19.77 -8.94
N ALA A 184 -0.14 -18.91 -8.44
CA ALA A 184 -0.52 -17.78 -7.61
C ALA A 184 -1.32 -16.73 -8.40
N ALA A 185 -0.96 -16.52 -9.67
CA ALA A 185 -1.73 -15.67 -10.58
C ALA A 185 -3.12 -16.27 -10.89
N ALA A 186 -3.21 -17.58 -11.12
CA ALA A 186 -4.49 -18.27 -11.33
C ALA A 186 -5.41 -18.17 -10.10
N ASP A 187 -4.88 -18.42 -8.90
CA ASP A 187 -5.60 -18.28 -7.63
C ASP A 187 -6.09 -16.84 -7.42
N SER A 188 -5.23 -15.86 -7.69
CA SER A 188 -5.57 -14.45 -7.56
C SER A 188 -6.72 -14.05 -8.47
N LEU A 189 -6.70 -14.53 -9.73
CA LEU A 189 -7.75 -14.26 -10.70
C LEU A 189 -9.08 -14.94 -10.31
N LEU A 190 -9.04 -16.21 -9.88
CA LEU A 190 -10.21 -16.94 -9.39
C LEU A 190 -10.81 -16.24 -8.16
N ALA A 191 -10.00 -15.81 -7.20
CA ALA A 191 -10.48 -15.09 -6.02
C ALA A 191 -11.19 -13.77 -6.38
N LEU A 192 -10.66 -13.03 -7.36
CA LEU A 192 -11.27 -11.80 -7.85
C LEU A 192 -12.61 -12.08 -8.54
N TYR A 193 -12.70 -13.15 -9.35
CA TYR A 193 -13.96 -13.58 -9.96
C TYR A 193 -14.99 -14.00 -8.90
N LEU A 194 -14.62 -14.85 -7.95
CA LEU A 194 -15.54 -15.31 -6.91
C LEU A 194 -16.04 -14.14 -6.06
N ARG A 195 -15.18 -13.18 -5.73
CA ARG A 195 -15.61 -11.93 -5.09
C ARG A 195 -16.58 -11.15 -5.99
N ALA A 196 -16.24 -10.95 -7.26
CA ALA A 196 -17.07 -10.22 -8.20
C ALA A 196 -18.44 -10.89 -8.40
N ARG A 197 -18.53 -12.22 -8.33
CA ARG A 197 -19.79 -12.92 -8.59
C ARG A 197 -20.64 -13.18 -7.35
N PHE A 198 -20.01 -13.48 -6.23
CA PHE A 198 -20.70 -14.02 -5.04
C PHE A 198 -20.60 -13.14 -3.80
N SER A 199 -19.87 -12.02 -3.87
CA SER A 199 -19.75 -11.08 -2.75
C SER A 199 -20.49 -9.77 -3.00
N ASP A 200 -21.13 -9.26 -1.94
CA ASP A 200 -21.68 -7.90 -1.90
C ASP A 200 -20.62 -6.82 -1.69
N ALA A 201 -19.35 -7.20 -1.48
CA ALA A 201 -18.26 -6.26 -1.33
C ALA A 201 -18.09 -5.41 -2.61
N PRO A 202 -17.76 -4.11 -2.48
CA PRO A 202 -17.53 -3.26 -3.64
C PRO A 202 -16.32 -3.77 -4.44
N VAL A 203 -16.50 -3.93 -5.75
CA VAL A 203 -15.43 -4.19 -6.71
C VAL A 203 -15.02 -2.86 -7.33
N THR A 204 -13.73 -2.59 -7.38
CA THR A 204 -13.17 -1.29 -7.71
C THR A 204 -12.24 -1.36 -8.92
N ALA A 205 -11.87 -0.21 -9.48
CA ALA A 205 -10.86 -0.14 -10.53
C ALA A 205 -9.50 -0.74 -10.12
N ALA A 206 -9.18 -0.75 -8.82
CA ALA A 206 -7.98 -1.41 -8.31
C ALA A 206 -8.07 -2.94 -8.42
N ASP A 207 -9.27 -3.52 -8.30
CA ASP A 207 -9.50 -4.95 -8.50
C ASP A 207 -9.34 -5.33 -9.98
N VAL A 208 -9.82 -4.49 -10.90
CA VAL A 208 -9.59 -4.67 -12.35
C VAL A 208 -8.10 -4.60 -12.67
N TYR A 209 -7.37 -3.65 -12.08
CA TYR A 209 -5.93 -3.57 -12.24
C TYR A 209 -5.21 -4.85 -11.77
N ARG A 210 -5.60 -5.39 -10.60
CA ARG A 210 -5.05 -6.67 -10.09
C ARG A 210 -5.42 -7.86 -10.98
N ALA A 211 -6.65 -7.90 -11.52
CA ALA A 211 -7.06 -8.93 -12.47
C ALA A 211 -6.19 -8.90 -13.73
N ARG A 212 -5.84 -7.70 -14.21
CA ARG A 212 -4.94 -7.53 -15.36
C ARG A 212 -3.52 -8.03 -15.06
N GLU A 213 -2.95 -7.65 -13.92
CA GLU A 213 -1.63 -8.16 -13.50
C GLU A 213 -1.61 -9.69 -13.42
N ALA A 214 -2.68 -10.31 -12.89
CA ALA A 214 -2.79 -11.76 -12.83
C ALA A 214 -2.86 -12.39 -14.24
N VAL A 215 -3.69 -11.84 -15.13
CA VAL A 215 -3.77 -12.33 -16.52
C VAL A 215 -2.44 -12.16 -17.26
N ASP A 216 -1.74 -11.04 -17.06
CA ASP A 216 -0.44 -10.80 -17.68
C ASP A 216 0.63 -11.77 -17.16
N ALA A 217 0.67 -12.04 -15.85
CA ALA A 217 1.56 -13.06 -15.28
C ALA A 217 1.28 -14.48 -15.83
N LEU A 218 0.00 -14.84 -16.00
CA LEU A 218 -0.39 -16.10 -16.64
C LEU A 218 0.05 -16.16 -18.11
N ARG A 219 -0.03 -15.05 -18.85
CA ARG A 219 0.45 -14.97 -20.24
C ARG A 219 1.98 -15.05 -20.33
N GLU A 220 2.70 -14.43 -19.39
CA GLU A 220 4.16 -14.45 -19.32
C GLU A 220 4.72 -15.81 -18.94
N SER A 221 4.17 -16.46 -17.91
CA SER A 221 4.59 -17.80 -17.46
C SER A 221 4.46 -18.85 -18.56
N TRP A 222 3.52 -18.63 -19.49
CA TRP A 222 3.31 -19.46 -20.66
C TRP A 222 4.44 -19.40 -21.71
N THR A 223 5.25 -18.34 -21.69
CA THR A 223 6.42 -18.20 -22.59
C THR A 223 7.66 -18.95 -22.09
N ALA A 224 7.66 -19.41 -20.83
CA ALA A 224 8.75 -20.12 -20.20
C ALA A 224 8.65 -21.65 -20.41
N GLU A 225 8.98 -22.09 -21.64
CA GLU A 225 9.34 -23.46 -22.09
C GLU A 225 8.26 -24.53 -22.34
N PRO A 226 8.48 -25.30 -23.44
CA PRO A 226 9.10 -26.61 -23.30
C PRO A 226 10.39 -26.76 -24.14
N ARG A 227 11.59 -26.72 -23.53
CA ARG A 227 12.85 -27.12 -24.21
C ARG A 227 13.49 -28.39 -23.64
N SER A 228 13.04 -28.91 -22.50
CA SER A 228 13.89 -29.82 -21.70
C SER A 228 13.59 -31.33 -21.82
N ALA A 229 13.02 -31.82 -22.93
CA ALA A 229 12.81 -33.27 -23.13
C ALA A 229 13.37 -33.84 -24.45
N ALA A 230 13.84 -33.00 -25.36
CA ALA A 230 14.39 -33.45 -26.66
C ALA A 230 15.93 -33.49 -26.71
N ALA A 231 16.63 -33.00 -25.68
CA ALA A 231 18.10 -32.92 -25.67
C ALA A 231 18.79 -34.17 -25.07
N ASP A 232 18.08 -35.02 -24.31
CA ASP A 232 18.69 -36.17 -23.62
C ASP A 232 18.58 -37.51 -24.36
N SER A 233 17.89 -37.58 -25.50
CA SER A 233 17.76 -38.83 -26.28
C SER A 233 18.77 -38.98 -27.44
N GLY A 234 19.68 -38.01 -27.63
CA GLY A 234 20.61 -37.99 -28.77
C GLY A 234 22.05 -38.45 -28.49
N GLY A 235 22.39 -38.83 -27.26
CA GLY A 235 23.79 -38.83 -26.79
C GLY A 235 24.38 -40.12 -26.23
N ALA A 236 23.80 -41.30 -26.50
CA ALA A 236 24.40 -42.57 -26.06
C ALA A 236 24.26 -43.66 -27.12
N GLY A 237 25.07 -43.56 -28.16
CA GLY A 237 25.10 -44.57 -29.21
C GLY A 237 26.10 -44.25 -30.31
N ARG A 238 27.41 -44.31 -29.98
CA ARG A 238 28.51 -44.69 -30.89
C ARG A 238 29.81 -44.82 -30.12
#